data_AF-A0A4Y3FY09-F1
#
_entry.id   AF-A0A4Y3FY09-F1
#
_cell.length_a   1.000
_cell.length_b   1.000
_cell.length_c   1.000
_cell.angle_alpha   90.00
_cell.angle_beta   90.00
_cell.angle_gamma   90.00
#
_symmetry.space_group_name_H-M   'P 1'
#
loop_
_entity.id
_entity.type
_entity.pdbx_description
1 polymer ?
#
loop_
_entity_poly.entity_id
_entity_poly.type
_entity_poly.pdbx_seq_one_letter_code
_entity_poly.pdbx_strand_id
1 'polypeptide(L)'
;MKSIREYFGSRYSLVGVKIYEEVPQDYPRPERSGRYCEFVKRAALGETLLMLEEDEECPESLIALGFQEPSFIDLQPRLQPAKTQAVLIAPLEKISKPDVVLMILNPRQAMEIAALVDGIEAQFKGGMAVCGEVTALPIKENRVNLSFLCGGARMFADYKDSEVILGANIKFFQELEAKVKALQKSCGALCGCRTSDLPQRMVNVIENLGFEKGIDYFFGRINGKSVRIYLNKDNRGKINYITIHIPVRGKVKVEKPLEVKTRGPWNDVFATLRDGEGIDLNTGKGIREIIEDFVAKVKS
;
A
#
# COMPACT_ATOMS: atom_id res chain seq x y z
N MET A 1 16.24 -6.40 -2.55
CA MET A 1 14.99 -5.74 -2.11
C MET A 1 13.93 -5.51 -3.20
N LYS A 2 14.27 -5.52 -4.49
CA LYS A 2 13.28 -5.50 -5.59
C LYS A 2 12.19 -6.59 -5.46
N SER A 3 12.56 -7.76 -4.93
CA SER A 3 11.64 -8.87 -4.67
C SER A 3 10.58 -8.56 -3.60
N ILE A 4 10.86 -7.67 -2.63
CA ILE A 4 9.85 -7.22 -1.65
C ILE A 4 8.78 -6.43 -2.40
N ARG A 5 9.19 -5.41 -3.16
CA ARG A 5 8.27 -4.56 -3.93
C ARG A 5 7.43 -5.38 -4.91
N GLU A 6 8.07 -6.29 -5.65
CA GLU A 6 7.40 -7.17 -6.61
C GLU A 6 6.42 -8.14 -5.94
N TYR A 7 6.80 -8.75 -4.82
CA TYR A 7 5.93 -9.68 -4.10
C TYR A 7 4.67 -9.01 -3.54
N PHE A 8 4.81 -7.85 -2.91
CA PHE A 8 3.67 -7.11 -2.35
C PHE A 8 2.92 -6.26 -3.38
N GLY A 9 3.35 -6.27 -4.66
CA GLY A 9 2.76 -5.42 -5.70
C GLY A 9 2.77 -3.92 -5.36
N SER A 10 3.77 -3.47 -4.59
CA SER A 10 3.82 -2.06 -4.19
C SER A 10 4.25 -1.19 -5.36
N ARG A 11 3.49 -0.11 -5.60
CA ARG A 11 3.84 0.94 -6.57
C ARG A 11 5.03 1.80 -6.12
N TYR A 12 5.34 1.78 -4.83
CA TYR A 12 6.38 2.60 -4.22
C TYR A 12 7.67 1.81 -4.05
N SER A 13 8.79 2.48 -4.27
CA SER A 13 10.09 1.98 -3.82
C SER A 13 10.20 2.11 -2.31
N LEU A 14 10.95 1.19 -1.68
CA LEU A 14 11.38 1.40 -0.30
C LEU A 14 12.27 2.65 -0.28
N VAL A 15 12.14 3.44 0.76
CA VAL A 15 12.89 4.69 0.93
C VAL A 15 13.90 4.48 2.03
N GLY A 16 15.18 4.69 1.75
CA GLY A 16 16.17 4.78 2.81
C GLY A 16 16.35 6.23 3.24
N VAL A 17 16.53 6.40 4.54
CA VAL A 17 16.77 7.69 5.17
C VAL A 17 18.08 7.60 5.96
N LYS A 18 18.91 8.61 5.82
CA LYS A 18 20.18 8.72 6.54
C LYS A 18 20.33 10.09 7.17
N ILE A 19 20.64 10.10 8.45
CA ILE A 19 20.83 11.28 9.28
C ILE A 19 22.32 11.61 9.29
N TYR A 20 22.64 12.88 9.11
CA TYR A 20 24.01 13.38 9.13
C TYR A 20 24.17 14.46 10.21
N GLU A 21 25.20 14.31 11.04
CA GLU A 21 25.65 15.36 11.96
C GLU A 21 26.57 16.38 11.27
N GLU A 22 27.01 16.10 10.03
CA GLU A 22 27.79 17.00 9.18
C GLU A 22 27.27 16.91 7.75
N VAL A 23 27.05 18.06 7.09
CA VAL A 23 26.44 18.10 5.76
C VAL A 23 27.31 17.36 4.71
N PRO A 24 26.80 16.28 4.08
CA PRO A 24 27.54 15.57 3.05
C PRO A 24 27.58 16.36 1.74
N GLN A 25 28.61 16.12 0.93
CA GLN A 25 28.73 16.66 -0.42
C GLN A 25 27.95 15.81 -1.44
N ASP A 26 27.74 16.35 -2.64
CA ASP A 26 27.33 15.64 -3.85
C ASP A 26 25.91 15.02 -3.85
N TYR A 27 24.98 15.58 -3.08
CA TYR A 27 23.56 15.22 -3.18
C TYR A 27 22.70 16.41 -3.63
N PRO A 28 21.71 16.18 -4.51
CA PRO A 28 20.79 17.23 -4.94
C PRO A 28 19.98 17.75 -3.75
N ARG A 29 19.84 19.08 -3.67
CA ARG A 29 18.98 19.79 -2.72
C ARG A 29 17.58 19.93 -3.33
N PRO A 30 16.51 20.06 -2.53
CA PRO A 30 15.20 20.38 -3.09
C PRO A 30 15.20 21.80 -3.69
N GLU A 31 14.53 21.99 -4.84
CA GLU A 31 14.45 23.31 -5.50
C GLU A 31 13.66 24.35 -4.68
N ARG A 32 12.79 23.87 -3.81
CA ARG A 32 11.96 24.67 -2.89
C ARG A 32 11.84 23.96 -1.56
N SER A 33 11.60 24.72 -0.50
CA SER A 33 11.19 24.19 0.80
C SER A 33 9.93 23.33 0.66
N GLY A 34 9.76 22.42 1.61
CA GLY A 34 8.65 21.48 1.66
C GLY A 34 8.67 20.72 2.98
N ARG A 35 7.98 19.59 3.03
CA ARG A 35 7.92 18.78 4.27
C ARG A 35 8.63 17.46 4.13
N TYR A 36 9.26 16.97 5.19
CA TYR A 36 9.90 15.65 5.19
C TYR A 36 8.99 14.53 4.68
N CYS A 37 7.71 14.54 5.02
CA CYS A 37 6.75 13.56 4.51
C CYS A 37 6.57 13.63 2.98
N GLU A 38 6.64 14.82 2.37
CA GLU A 38 6.61 15.02 0.92
C GLU A 38 7.89 14.50 0.29
N PHE A 39 9.04 14.78 0.90
CA PHE A 39 10.33 14.29 0.43
C PHE A 39 10.42 12.76 0.48
N VAL A 40 9.90 12.14 1.53
CA VAL A 40 9.75 10.67 1.59
C VAL A 40 8.85 10.16 0.47
N LYS A 41 7.72 10.83 0.21
CA LYS A 41 6.79 10.45 -0.87
C LYS A 41 7.46 10.54 -2.25
N ARG A 42 8.20 11.62 -2.50
CA ARG A 42 8.98 11.84 -3.72
C ARG A 42 10.09 10.80 -3.89
N ALA A 43 10.80 10.48 -2.80
CA ALA A 43 11.81 9.43 -2.83
C ALA A 43 11.22 8.05 -3.09
N ALA A 44 10.03 7.76 -2.57
CA ALA A 44 9.30 6.53 -2.88
C ALA A 44 8.95 6.43 -4.38
N LEU A 45 8.88 7.56 -5.09
CA LEU A 45 8.66 7.67 -6.53
C LEU A 45 9.95 7.77 -7.36
N GLY A 46 11.14 7.70 -6.73
CA GLY A 46 12.42 7.58 -7.44
C GLY A 46 13.42 8.72 -7.21
N GLU A 47 13.00 9.80 -6.53
CA GLU A 47 13.82 10.99 -6.34
C GLU A 47 14.85 10.82 -5.20
N THR A 48 16.05 11.37 -5.38
CA THR A 48 17.05 11.47 -4.31
C THR A 48 17.15 12.93 -3.93
N LEU A 49 17.14 13.24 -2.63
CA LEU A 49 17.29 14.61 -2.15
C LEU A 49 17.94 14.65 -0.77
N LEU A 50 18.77 15.65 -0.55
CA LEU A 50 19.36 16.01 0.73
C LEU A 50 18.59 17.18 1.29
N MET A 51 17.95 17.00 2.44
CA MET A 51 17.21 18.02 3.18
C MET A 51 18.10 18.61 4.28
N LEU A 52 18.11 19.93 4.41
CA LEU A 52 18.71 20.69 5.51
C LEU A 52 17.57 21.31 6.33
N GLU A 53 17.93 21.95 7.44
CA GLU A 53 16.97 22.61 8.34
C GLU A 53 16.10 23.64 7.61
N GLU A 54 16.71 24.44 6.72
CA GLU A 54 16.05 25.51 5.98
C GLU A 54 15.01 25.06 4.94
N ASP A 55 15.02 23.78 4.52
CA ASP A 55 14.02 23.29 3.57
C ASP A 55 12.78 22.72 4.25
N GLU A 56 12.82 22.48 5.55
CA GLU A 56 11.74 21.81 6.27
C GLU A 56 10.73 22.84 6.82
N GLU A 57 9.51 22.79 6.30
CA GLU A 57 8.43 23.70 6.66
C GLU A 57 7.59 23.20 7.85
N CYS A 58 7.81 21.98 8.33
CA CYS A 58 7.09 21.40 9.46
C CYS A 58 7.91 21.50 10.77
N PRO A 59 7.51 22.35 11.74
CA PRO A 59 8.24 22.51 13.00
C PRO A 59 8.34 21.21 13.82
N GLU A 60 7.29 20.38 13.80
CA GLU A 60 7.31 19.07 14.44
C GLU A 60 8.35 18.14 13.82
N SER A 61 8.60 18.25 12.51
CA SER A 61 9.61 17.46 11.79
C SER A 61 11.02 17.91 12.16
N LEU A 62 11.27 19.22 12.26
CA LEU A 62 12.54 19.78 12.73
C LEU A 62 12.93 19.22 14.11
N ILE A 63 11.96 19.14 15.02
CA ILE A 63 12.19 18.58 16.36
C ILE A 63 12.34 17.05 16.29
N ALA A 64 11.45 16.35 15.58
CA ALA A 64 11.46 14.88 15.48
C ALA A 64 12.79 14.36 14.90
N LEU A 65 13.28 15.01 13.85
CA LEU A 65 14.50 14.63 13.15
C LEU A 65 15.76 15.18 13.83
N GLY A 66 15.64 15.91 14.94
CA GLY A 66 16.78 16.39 15.71
C GLY A 66 17.55 17.54 15.07
N PHE A 67 16.92 18.36 14.23
CA PHE A 67 17.49 19.64 13.81
C PHE A 67 17.44 20.66 14.94
N GLN A 68 16.35 20.64 15.73
CA GLN A 68 16.11 21.60 16.80
C GLN A 68 15.74 20.91 18.11
N GLU A 69 16.16 21.48 19.24
CA GLU A 69 15.64 21.09 20.55
C GLU A 69 14.27 21.75 20.79
N PRO A 70 13.31 21.05 21.42
CA PRO A 70 12.04 21.64 21.79
C PRO A 70 12.22 22.71 22.89
N SER A 71 11.54 23.85 22.76
CA SER A 71 11.69 24.95 23.72
C SER A 71 10.79 24.87 24.95
N PHE A 72 9.62 24.21 24.87
CA PHE A 72 8.61 24.22 25.95
C PHE A 72 8.07 22.83 26.30
N ILE A 73 7.61 22.08 25.29
CA ILE A 73 7.04 20.75 25.46
C ILE A 73 7.95 19.76 24.75
N ASP A 74 8.44 18.75 25.48
CA ASP A 74 9.26 17.71 24.87
C ASP A 74 8.39 16.82 23.97
N LEU A 75 8.51 17.03 22.66
CA LEU A 75 7.78 16.27 21.64
C LEU A 75 8.49 14.93 21.41
N GLN A 76 7.78 13.84 21.63
CA GLN A 76 8.28 12.47 21.44
C GLN A 76 7.36 11.69 20.49
N PRO A 77 7.92 10.85 19.61
CA PRO A 77 9.33 10.45 19.55
C PRO A 77 10.22 11.39 18.71
N ARG A 78 11.48 11.60 19.13
CA ARG A 78 12.48 12.39 18.42
C ARG A 78 13.91 11.87 18.56
N LEU A 79 14.79 12.30 17.66
CA LEU A 79 16.24 12.07 17.74
C LEU A 79 16.86 13.01 18.79
N GLN A 80 17.74 12.44 19.62
CA GLN A 80 18.34 13.12 20.77
C GLN A 80 19.83 12.75 20.87
N PRO A 81 20.73 13.73 21.10
CA PRO A 81 20.49 15.17 21.09
C PRO A 81 20.21 15.73 19.68
N ALA A 82 19.70 16.96 19.58
CA ALA A 82 19.48 17.64 18.30
C ALA A 82 20.81 18.03 17.63
N LYS A 83 21.40 17.08 16.90
CA LYS A 83 22.67 17.24 16.17
C LYS A 83 22.54 17.07 14.66
N THR A 84 21.32 16.85 14.17
CA THR A 84 21.10 16.64 12.74
C THR A 84 21.37 17.93 11.97
N GLN A 85 22.31 17.88 11.03
CA GLN A 85 22.56 18.96 10.08
C GLN A 85 21.98 18.68 8.70
N ALA A 86 21.84 17.40 8.33
CA ALA A 86 21.23 17.02 7.06
C ALA A 86 20.53 15.66 7.13
N VAL A 87 19.54 15.47 6.26
CA VAL A 87 18.82 14.20 6.09
C VAL A 87 18.81 13.84 4.62
N LEU A 88 19.48 12.74 4.27
CA LEU A 88 19.45 12.18 2.92
C LEU A 88 18.26 11.23 2.78
N ILE A 89 17.42 11.47 1.78
CA ILE A 89 16.18 10.74 1.51
C ILE A 89 16.22 10.26 0.07
N ALA A 90 16.16 8.94 -0.13
CA ALA A 90 16.28 8.36 -1.47
C ALA A 90 15.62 6.98 -1.57
N PRO A 91 15.31 6.49 -2.79
CA PRO A 91 15.10 5.08 -3.01
C PRO A 91 16.21 4.26 -2.35
N LEU A 92 15.83 3.17 -1.71
CA LEU A 92 16.75 2.34 -0.94
C LEU A 92 17.94 1.84 -1.78
N GLU A 93 17.71 1.55 -3.06
CA GLU A 93 18.75 1.19 -4.03
C GLU A 93 19.81 2.29 -4.30
N LYS A 94 19.52 3.55 -3.98
CA LYS A 94 20.40 4.71 -4.21
C LYS A 94 21.11 5.22 -2.95
N ILE A 95 20.92 4.57 -1.80
CA ILE A 95 21.45 5.03 -0.51
C ILE A 95 22.25 3.94 0.18
N SER A 96 23.44 4.29 0.65
CA SER A 96 24.35 3.37 1.35
C SER A 96 24.22 3.53 2.86
N LYS A 97 23.99 2.41 3.55
CA LYS A 97 23.84 2.32 5.02
C LYS A 97 22.81 3.33 5.55
N PRO A 98 21.52 3.19 5.19
CA PRO A 98 20.47 4.01 5.77
C PRO A 98 20.29 3.70 7.25
N ASP A 99 19.98 4.72 8.05
CA ASP A 99 19.68 4.57 9.48
C ASP A 99 18.28 3.98 9.69
N VAL A 100 17.35 4.30 8.78
CA VAL A 100 16.02 3.72 8.74
C VAL A 100 15.55 3.55 7.30
N VAL A 101 14.73 2.53 7.10
CA VAL A 101 14.07 2.25 5.83
C VAL A 101 12.56 2.38 6.05
N LEU A 102 11.91 3.10 5.14
CA LEU A 102 10.49 3.36 5.12
C LEU A 102 9.83 2.63 3.96
N MET A 103 8.63 2.10 4.20
CA MET A 103 7.81 1.46 3.17
C MET A 103 6.38 1.99 3.26
N ILE A 104 5.92 2.61 2.18
CA ILE A 104 4.53 3.03 2.03
C ILE A 104 3.72 1.81 1.60
N LEU A 105 2.64 1.56 2.32
CA LEU A 105 1.84 0.34 2.24
C LEU A 105 0.35 0.70 2.20
N ASN A 106 -0.47 -0.28 1.85
CA ASN A 106 -1.88 -0.31 2.23
C ASN A 106 -2.11 -1.29 3.41
N PRO A 107 -3.29 -1.27 4.07
CA PRO A 107 -3.59 -2.17 5.18
C PRO A 107 -3.40 -3.66 4.87
N ARG A 108 -3.71 -4.09 3.63
CA ARG A 108 -3.51 -5.48 3.21
C ARG A 108 -2.03 -5.85 3.21
N GLN A 109 -1.18 -5.03 2.60
CA GLN A 109 0.25 -5.26 2.56
C GLN A 109 0.86 -5.25 3.98
N ALA A 110 0.41 -4.32 4.84
CA ALA A 110 0.84 -4.29 6.25
C ALA A 110 0.46 -5.58 7.00
N MET A 111 -0.76 -6.09 6.80
CA MET A 111 -1.20 -7.38 7.36
C MET A 111 -0.34 -8.55 6.83
N GLU A 112 -0.05 -8.58 5.52
CA GLU A 112 0.77 -9.62 4.91
C GLU A 112 2.20 -9.61 5.47
N ILE A 113 2.82 -8.43 5.63
CA ILE A 113 4.14 -8.29 6.26
C ILE A 113 4.08 -8.77 7.71
N ALA A 114 3.10 -8.29 8.49
CA ALA A 114 2.95 -8.68 9.90
C ALA A 114 2.91 -10.20 10.04
N ALA A 115 2.18 -10.87 9.17
CA ALA A 115 2.11 -12.33 9.24
C ALA A 115 3.37 -13.07 8.79
N LEU A 116 4.29 -12.43 8.06
CA LEU A 116 5.59 -12.99 7.72
C LEU A 116 6.60 -12.81 8.84
N VAL A 117 6.48 -11.73 9.61
CA VAL A 117 7.43 -11.37 10.66
C VAL A 117 6.94 -11.69 12.07
N ASP A 118 5.84 -12.45 12.18
CA ASP A 118 5.21 -12.87 13.44
C ASP A 118 4.63 -11.72 14.29
N GLY A 119 3.97 -10.79 13.61
CA GLY A 119 3.31 -9.62 14.19
C GLY A 119 4.11 -8.33 14.00
N ILE A 120 3.38 -7.22 13.94
CA ILE A 120 3.93 -5.87 14.00
C ILE A 120 3.07 -5.08 14.98
N GLU A 121 3.71 -4.41 15.93
CA GLU A 121 3.04 -3.45 16.80
C GLU A 121 2.97 -2.08 16.11
N ALA A 122 1.81 -1.44 16.20
CA ALA A 122 1.58 -0.10 15.67
C ALA A 122 1.47 0.89 16.84
N GLN A 123 2.44 1.79 16.96
CA GLN A 123 2.42 2.88 17.92
C GLN A 123 2.29 4.21 17.20
N PHE A 124 1.16 4.90 17.42
CA PHE A 124 0.87 6.18 16.79
C PHE A 124 0.00 7.09 17.69
N LYS A 125 0.09 8.39 17.48
CA LYS A 125 -0.69 9.44 18.16
C LYS A 125 -1.42 10.36 17.17
N GLY A 126 -1.22 10.18 15.86
CA GLY A 126 -1.83 11.02 14.81
C GLY A 126 -1.10 12.35 14.57
N GLY A 127 0.07 12.54 15.19
CA GLY A 127 1.01 13.65 14.99
C GLY A 127 2.43 13.12 14.84
N MET A 128 3.36 13.90 14.28
CA MET A 128 4.75 13.45 14.04
C MET A 128 4.87 12.08 13.34
N ALA A 129 3.98 11.74 12.40
CA ALA A 129 3.88 10.38 11.89
C ALA A 129 5.13 9.92 11.10
N VAL A 130 5.44 10.58 9.98
CA VAL A 130 6.57 10.13 9.12
C VAL A 130 7.92 10.42 9.79
N CYS A 131 8.08 11.62 10.37
CA CYS A 131 9.32 12.08 11.01
C CYS A 131 9.56 11.45 12.39
N GLY A 132 8.53 11.31 13.23
CA GLY A 132 8.64 10.73 14.57
C GLY A 132 8.39 9.23 14.57
N GLU A 133 7.16 8.82 14.29
CA GLU A 133 6.67 7.45 14.54
C GLU A 133 7.38 6.39 13.69
N VAL A 134 7.76 6.70 12.45
CA VAL A 134 8.43 5.72 11.56
C VAL A 134 9.85 6.09 11.15
N THR A 135 10.37 7.26 11.54
CA THR A 135 11.79 7.61 11.34
C THR A 135 12.52 7.64 12.68
N ALA A 136 12.24 8.62 13.54
CA ALA A 136 12.97 8.78 14.81
C ALA A 136 12.81 7.59 15.77
N LEU A 137 11.59 7.05 15.90
CA LEU A 137 11.31 5.94 16.81
C LEU A 137 12.04 4.65 16.40
N PRO A 138 11.97 4.17 15.14
CA PRO A 138 12.76 3.03 14.70
C PRO A 138 14.28 3.21 14.82
N ILE A 139 14.80 4.42 14.60
CA ILE A 139 16.23 4.72 14.79
C ILE A 139 16.61 4.57 16.27
N LYS A 140 15.82 5.18 17.17
CA LYS A 140 16.11 5.22 18.61
C LYS A 140 15.93 3.87 19.31
N GLU A 141 14.87 3.15 18.99
CA GLU A 141 14.51 1.91 19.67
C GLU A 141 14.95 0.65 18.90
N ASN A 142 15.54 0.82 17.71
CA ASN A 142 16.00 -0.26 16.84
C ASN A 142 14.93 -1.35 16.59
N ARG A 143 13.67 -0.92 16.43
CA ARG A 143 12.53 -1.80 16.16
C ARG A 143 11.66 -1.30 15.01
N VAL A 144 10.84 -2.20 14.48
CA VAL A 144 9.81 -1.84 13.51
C VAL A 144 8.68 -1.04 14.18
N ASN A 145 8.12 -0.07 13.46
CA ASN A 145 6.86 0.56 13.82
C ASN A 145 5.99 0.82 12.60
N LEU A 146 4.68 0.75 12.78
CA LEU A 146 3.66 1.07 11.78
C LEU A 146 2.90 2.34 12.21
N SER A 147 2.74 3.29 11.28
CA SER A 147 1.97 4.52 11.48
C SER A 147 0.82 4.63 10.50
N PHE A 148 -0.30 5.19 10.99
CA PHE A 148 -1.49 5.53 10.22
C PHE A 148 -1.44 6.94 9.61
N LEU A 149 -0.27 7.58 9.66
CA LEU A 149 0.00 8.93 9.14
C LEU A 149 -0.72 10.04 9.93
N CYS A 150 -0.13 11.23 9.93
CA CYS A 150 -0.74 12.42 10.53
C CYS A 150 -1.51 13.23 9.50
N GLY A 151 -2.35 14.17 9.96
CA GLY A 151 -3.10 15.07 9.08
C GLY A 151 -2.21 15.85 8.10
N GLY A 152 -1.02 16.27 8.54
CA GLY A 152 -0.06 16.96 7.68
C GLY A 152 0.48 16.10 6.53
N ALA A 153 0.78 14.82 6.79
CA ALA A 153 1.20 13.91 5.72
C ALA A 153 0.10 13.71 4.67
N ARG A 154 -1.17 13.62 5.09
CA ARG A 154 -2.31 13.49 4.17
C ARG A 154 -2.54 14.76 3.35
N MET A 155 -2.49 15.92 4.01
CA MET A 155 -2.82 17.21 3.41
C MET A 155 -1.74 17.73 2.47
N PHE A 156 -0.46 17.62 2.84
CA PHE A 156 0.64 18.25 2.12
C PHE A 156 1.41 17.26 1.22
N ALA A 157 1.55 16.00 1.65
CA ALA A 157 2.29 14.97 0.92
C ALA A 157 1.43 13.97 0.13
N ASP A 158 0.13 14.26 -0.03
CA ASP A 158 -0.83 13.49 -0.81
C ASP A 158 -0.85 11.98 -0.48
N TYR A 159 -0.64 11.65 0.80
CA TYR A 159 -0.87 10.28 1.25
C TYR A 159 -2.36 9.99 1.31
N LYS A 160 -2.76 8.85 0.73
CA LYS A 160 -4.17 8.45 0.61
C LYS A 160 -4.72 7.86 1.90
N ASP A 161 -6.04 7.89 2.07
CA ASP A 161 -6.75 7.28 3.22
C ASP A 161 -6.45 5.79 3.38
N SER A 162 -6.23 5.11 2.26
CA SER A 162 -5.84 3.70 2.23
C SER A 162 -4.33 3.46 2.41
N GLU A 163 -3.53 4.49 2.66
CA GLU A 163 -2.08 4.35 2.85
C GLU A 163 -1.71 4.39 4.34
N VAL A 164 -0.76 3.54 4.70
CA VAL A 164 -0.05 3.49 5.96
C VAL A 164 1.45 3.45 5.66
N ILE A 165 2.29 3.69 6.66
CA ILE A 165 3.73 3.67 6.48
C ILE A 165 4.39 2.84 7.57
N LEU A 166 5.38 2.04 7.18
CA LEU A 166 6.18 1.21 8.06
C LEU A 166 7.61 1.72 8.05
N GLY A 167 8.21 1.85 9.24
CA GLY A 167 9.62 2.19 9.41
C GLY A 167 10.35 1.13 10.21
N ALA A 168 11.53 0.72 9.75
CA ALA A 168 12.39 -0.23 10.45
C ALA A 168 13.85 -0.08 10.02
N ASN A 169 14.76 -0.68 10.76
CA ASN A 169 16.16 -0.80 10.35
C ASN A 169 16.31 -1.69 9.09
N ILE A 170 17.46 -1.63 8.43
CA ILE A 170 17.70 -2.41 7.21
C ILE A 170 17.69 -3.93 7.41
N LYS A 171 18.04 -4.43 8.61
CA LYS A 171 18.06 -5.86 8.92
C LYS A 171 16.66 -6.46 8.85
N PHE A 172 15.65 -5.75 9.37
CA PHE A 172 14.25 -6.16 9.26
C PHE A 172 13.83 -6.42 7.80
N PHE A 173 14.20 -5.52 6.88
CA PHE A 173 13.88 -5.68 5.45
C PHE A 173 14.68 -6.78 4.77
N GLN A 174 15.91 -7.04 5.21
CA GLN A 174 16.71 -8.18 4.74
C GLN A 174 16.09 -9.52 5.15
N GLU A 175 15.63 -9.63 6.40
CA GLU A 175 14.90 -10.80 6.90
C GLU A 175 13.57 -11.00 6.17
N LEU A 176 12.81 -9.92 5.97
CA LEU A 176 11.58 -9.93 5.18
C LEU A 176 11.84 -10.41 3.74
N GLU A 177 12.91 -9.91 3.10
CA GLU A 177 13.31 -10.35 1.75
C GLU A 177 13.63 -11.85 1.71
N ALA A 178 14.33 -12.37 2.72
CA ALA A 178 14.65 -13.79 2.82
C ALA A 178 13.38 -14.65 2.94
N LYS A 179 12.43 -14.25 3.80
CA LYS A 179 11.14 -14.95 3.96
C LYS A 179 10.32 -14.91 2.67
N VAL A 180 10.23 -13.75 2.01
CA VAL A 180 9.54 -13.60 0.72
C VAL A 180 10.14 -14.54 -0.34
N LYS A 181 11.47 -14.59 -0.47
CA LYS A 181 12.15 -15.48 -1.42
C LYS A 181 11.91 -16.95 -1.10
N ALA A 182 11.87 -17.33 0.17
CA ALA A 182 11.58 -18.70 0.58
C ALA A 182 10.16 -19.12 0.17
N LEU A 183 9.17 -18.23 0.34
CA LEU A 183 7.78 -18.48 -0.06
C LEU A 183 7.59 -18.57 -1.57
N GLN A 184 8.28 -17.72 -2.33
CA GLN A 184 8.25 -17.80 -3.80
C GLN A 184 8.80 -19.14 -4.30
N LYS A 185 9.82 -19.70 -3.64
CA LYS A 185 10.40 -21.01 -3.99
C LYS A 185 9.49 -22.19 -3.63
N SER A 186 8.66 -22.06 -2.59
CA SER A 186 7.78 -23.15 -2.14
C SER A 186 6.43 -23.22 -2.88
N CYS A 187 6.24 -22.43 -3.96
CA CYS A 187 4.95 -22.31 -4.67
C CYS A 187 3.76 -22.08 -3.73
N GLY A 188 4.01 -21.41 -2.58
CA GLY A 188 2.95 -21.06 -1.65
C GLY A 188 2.23 -22.24 -1.03
N ALA A 189 2.96 -23.15 -0.38
CA ALA A 189 2.41 -24.03 0.66
C ALA A 189 1.94 -23.22 1.90
N LEU A 190 1.11 -22.21 1.66
CA LEU A 190 0.53 -21.28 2.62
C LEU A 190 -0.99 -21.45 2.62
N CYS A 191 -1.62 -20.96 3.69
CA CYS A 191 -3.08 -20.86 3.79
C CYS A 191 -3.67 -20.31 2.47
N GLY A 192 -4.71 -20.96 1.93
CA GLY A 192 -5.27 -20.67 0.60
C GLY A 192 -5.65 -19.20 0.36
N CYS A 193 -5.85 -18.42 1.43
CA CYS A 193 -6.09 -16.97 1.34
C CYS A 193 -4.86 -16.14 0.91
N ARG A 194 -3.65 -16.71 0.91
CA ARG A 194 -2.38 -16.02 0.60
C ARG A 194 -1.80 -16.39 -0.76
N THR A 195 -2.27 -17.47 -1.35
CA THR A 195 -1.88 -17.90 -2.68
C THR A 195 -2.96 -17.48 -3.66
N SER A 196 -2.81 -16.28 -4.20
CA SER A 196 -3.55 -15.94 -5.41
C SER A 196 -2.87 -16.63 -6.58
N ASP A 197 -3.52 -17.66 -7.08
CA ASP A 197 -3.14 -18.43 -8.27
C ASP A 197 -3.56 -17.73 -9.58
N LEU A 198 -3.85 -16.43 -9.49
CA LEU A 198 -4.26 -15.55 -10.57
C LEU A 198 -3.03 -14.85 -11.17
N PRO A 199 -2.82 -14.88 -12.50
CA PRO A 199 -1.75 -14.14 -13.15
C PRO A 199 -1.83 -12.63 -12.88
N GLN A 200 -0.70 -12.00 -12.52
CA GLN A 200 -0.65 -10.56 -12.18
C GLN A 200 -1.19 -9.65 -13.30
N ARG A 201 -1.02 -10.06 -14.56
CA ARG A 201 -1.64 -9.43 -15.73
C ARG A 201 -3.14 -9.22 -15.55
N MET A 202 -3.86 -10.28 -15.17
CA MET A 202 -5.32 -10.25 -15.06
C MET A 202 -5.76 -9.46 -13.83
N VAL A 203 -4.97 -9.54 -12.75
CA VAL A 203 -5.17 -8.69 -11.56
C VAL A 203 -5.12 -7.22 -11.93
N ASN A 204 -4.05 -6.78 -12.60
CA ASN A 204 -3.87 -5.39 -13.01
C ASN A 204 -4.98 -4.92 -13.94
N VAL A 205 -5.47 -5.79 -14.84
CA VAL A 205 -6.60 -5.48 -15.72
C VAL A 205 -7.85 -5.12 -14.90
N ILE A 206 -8.22 -5.93 -13.93
CA ILE A 206 -9.42 -5.67 -13.11
C ILE A 206 -9.21 -4.46 -12.18
N GLU A 207 -8.01 -4.28 -11.65
CA GLU A 207 -7.67 -3.09 -10.84
C GLU A 207 -7.75 -1.79 -11.64
N ASN A 208 -7.28 -1.79 -12.89
CA ASN A 208 -7.40 -0.64 -13.79
C ASN A 208 -8.85 -0.31 -14.16
N LEU A 209 -9.78 -1.26 -14.03
CA LEU A 209 -11.22 -1.00 -14.19
C LEU A 209 -11.86 -0.35 -12.95
N GLY A 210 -11.09 -0.12 -11.88
CA GLY A 210 -11.54 0.53 -10.64
C GLY A 210 -12.04 -0.43 -9.56
N PHE A 211 -11.67 -1.71 -9.65
CA PHE A 211 -12.00 -2.72 -8.64
C PHE A 211 -10.80 -3.01 -7.74
N GLU A 212 -11.03 -3.28 -6.48
CA GLU A 212 -9.99 -3.66 -5.53
C GLU A 212 -9.92 -5.18 -5.39
N LYS A 213 -8.71 -5.72 -5.23
CA LYS A 213 -8.50 -7.15 -5.02
C LYS A 213 -8.72 -7.55 -3.57
N GLY A 214 -9.67 -8.45 -3.34
CA GLY A 214 -9.87 -9.19 -2.09
C GLY A 214 -8.99 -10.44 -2.00
N ILE A 215 -9.50 -11.48 -1.34
CA ILE A 215 -8.80 -12.77 -1.20
C ILE A 215 -8.92 -13.55 -2.51
N ASP A 216 -10.14 -14.01 -2.84
CA ASP A 216 -10.43 -14.82 -4.04
C ASP A 216 -11.30 -14.10 -5.09
N TYR A 217 -11.55 -12.82 -4.86
CA TYR A 217 -12.44 -12.00 -5.69
C TYR A 217 -11.97 -10.55 -5.74
N PHE A 218 -12.51 -9.82 -6.69
CA PHE A 218 -12.38 -8.37 -6.80
C PHE A 218 -13.68 -7.72 -6.38
N PHE A 219 -13.64 -6.55 -5.76
CA PHE A 219 -14.83 -5.84 -5.33
C PHE A 219 -14.76 -4.36 -5.64
N GLY A 220 -15.91 -3.75 -5.84
CA GLY A 220 -16.01 -2.35 -6.21
C GLY A 220 -17.45 -1.88 -6.18
N ARG A 221 -17.67 -0.64 -6.63
CA ARG A 221 -19.00 -0.07 -6.76
C ARG A 221 -19.21 0.48 -8.16
N ILE A 222 -20.36 0.15 -8.74
CA ILE A 222 -20.82 0.71 -10.02
C ILE A 222 -22.25 1.20 -9.84
N ASN A 223 -22.51 2.45 -10.23
CA ASN A 223 -23.82 3.12 -10.08
C ASN A 223 -24.43 2.95 -8.69
N GLY A 224 -23.60 3.08 -7.64
CA GLY A 224 -24.00 2.95 -6.24
C GLY A 224 -24.24 1.52 -5.74
N LYS A 225 -24.18 0.50 -6.60
CA LYS A 225 -24.33 -0.91 -6.22
C LYS A 225 -22.97 -1.57 -5.99
N SER A 226 -22.88 -2.38 -4.94
CA SER A 226 -21.71 -3.22 -4.69
C SER A 226 -21.63 -4.33 -5.73
N VAL A 227 -20.45 -4.53 -6.29
CA VAL A 227 -20.17 -5.59 -7.27
C VAL A 227 -18.97 -6.39 -6.80
N ARG A 228 -19.03 -7.71 -6.96
CA ARG A 228 -17.90 -8.63 -6.77
C ARG A 228 -17.65 -9.41 -8.05
N ILE A 229 -16.38 -9.62 -8.40
CA ILE A 229 -15.97 -10.36 -9.60
C ILE A 229 -15.06 -11.49 -9.16
N TYR A 230 -15.40 -12.72 -9.56
CA TYR A 230 -14.56 -13.90 -9.38
C TYR A 230 -13.94 -14.27 -10.72
N LEU A 231 -12.61 -14.43 -10.75
CA LEU A 231 -11.91 -15.01 -11.90
C LEU A 231 -11.85 -16.52 -11.68
N ASN A 232 -12.57 -17.28 -12.50
CA ASN A 232 -12.74 -18.71 -12.27
C ASN A 232 -11.87 -19.54 -13.20
N LYS A 233 -11.49 -20.72 -12.72
CA LYS A 233 -10.70 -21.71 -13.47
C LYS A 233 -11.58 -22.82 -13.99
N ASP A 234 -11.34 -23.25 -15.22
CA ASP A 234 -11.93 -24.48 -15.75
C ASP A 234 -11.27 -25.74 -15.15
N ASN A 235 -11.76 -26.91 -15.58
CA ASN A 235 -11.27 -28.21 -15.12
C ASN A 235 -9.78 -28.47 -15.44
N ARG A 236 -9.14 -27.63 -16.27
CA ARG A 236 -7.71 -27.69 -16.60
C ARG A 236 -6.90 -26.61 -15.87
N GLY A 237 -7.53 -25.87 -14.96
CA GLY A 237 -6.91 -24.78 -14.21
C GLY A 237 -6.76 -23.47 -15.01
N LYS A 238 -7.30 -23.38 -16.22
CA LYS A 238 -7.20 -22.17 -17.05
C LYS A 238 -8.29 -21.18 -16.65
N ILE A 239 -7.90 -19.93 -16.42
CA ILE A 239 -8.86 -18.84 -16.18
C ILE A 239 -9.45 -18.43 -17.53
N ASN A 240 -10.73 -18.72 -17.74
CA ASN A 240 -11.43 -18.45 -19.00
C ASN A 240 -12.91 -18.05 -18.80
N TYR A 241 -13.35 -17.79 -17.56
CA TYR A 241 -14.64 -17.19 -17.30
C TYR A 241 -14.64 -16.40 -15.99
N ILE A 242 -15.58 -15.48 -15.87
CA ILE A 242 -15.80 -14.68 -14.66
C ILE A 242 -17.22 -14.88 -14.15
N THR A 243 -17.38 -14.76 -12.83
CA THR A 243 -18.70 -14.66 -12.21
C THR A 243 -18.82 -13.32 -11.53
N ILE A 244 -19.82 -12.54 -11.93
CA ILE A 244 -20.12 -11.23 -11.39
C ILE A 244 -21.27 -11.40 -10.40
N HIS A 245 -21.09 -10.93 -9.18
CA HIS A 245 -22.09 -10.94 -8.11
C HIS A 245 -22.47 -9.51 -7.73
N ILE A 246 -23.77 -9.27 -7.57
CA ILE A 246 -24.38 -8.00 -7.20
C ILE A 246 -25.32 -8.30 -6.02
N PRO A 247 -24.81 -8.22 -4.77
CA PRO A 247 -25.63 -8.46 -3.59
C PRO A 247 -26.66 -7.34 -3.40
N VAL A 248 -27.93 -7.70 -3.31
CA VAL A 248 -29.07 -6.80 -3.12
C VAL A 248 -29.83 -7.20 -1.86
N ARG A 249 -30.26 -6.23 -1.04
CA ARG A 249 -31.12 -6.50 0.12
C ARG A 249 -32.59 -6.33 -0.28
N GLY A 250 -33.47 -7.23 0.17
CA GLY A 250 -34.91 -7.14 -0.10
C GLY A 250 -35.31 -7.77 -1.45
N LYS A 251 -36.53 -7.49 -1.94
CA LYS A 251 -37.05 -8.10 -3.17
C LYS A 251 -36.27 -7.62 -4.39
N VAL A 252 -35.90 -8.52 -5.29
CA VAL A 252 -35.20 -8.18 -6.51
C VAL A 252 -35.92 -8.79 -7.71
N LYS A 253 -36.02 -8.02 -8.80
CA LYS A 253 -36.41 -8.54 -10.12
C LYS A 253 -35.19 -8.48 -11.02
N VAL A 254 -34.89 -9.60 -11.66
CA VAL A 254 -33.77 -9.73 -12.58
C VAL A 254 -34.24 -10.21 -13.94
N GLU A 255 -33.54 -9.79 -14.98
CA GLU A 255 -33.73 -10.22 -16.36
C GLU A 255 -32.55 -11.10 -16.78
N LYS A 256 -32.78 -12.11 -17.63
CA LYS A 256 -31.69 -12.97 -18.13
C LYS A 256 -30.59 -12.12 -18.80
N PRO A 257 -29.31 -12.49 -18.66
CA PRO A 257 -28.78 -13.76 -18.14
C PRO A 257 -28.56 -13.80 -16.62
N LEU A 258 -29.06 -12.84 -15.85
CA LEU A 258 -28.85 -12.79 -14.40
C LEU A 258 -29.68 -13.85 -13.68
N GLU A 259 -29.04 -14.52 -12.72
CA GLU A 259 -29.62 -15.50 -11.81
C GLU A 259 -29.65 -14.93 -10.38
N VAL A 260 -30.51 -15.48 -9.51
CA VAL A 260 -30.66 -15.03 -8.13
C VAL A 260 -30.49 -16.19 -7.17
N LYS A 261 -29.64 -15.99 -6.16
CA LYS A 261 -29.54 -16.90 -5.01
C LYS A 261 -29.92 -16.17 -3.73
N THR A 262 -31.06 -16.54 -3.15
CA THR A 262 -31.53 -15.93 -1.90
C THR A 262 -30.81 -16.54 -0.69
N ARG A 263 -30.29 -15.68 0.19
CA ARG A 263 -29.62 -16.01 1.45
C ARG A 263 -30.15 -15.11 2.56
N GLY A 264 -31.20 -15.55 3.24
CA GLY A 264 -31.88 -14.74 4.26
C GLY A 264 -32.45 -13.44 3.67
N PRO A 265 -32.13 -12.26 4.22
CA PRO A 265 -32.63 -10.97 3.71
C PRO A 265 -31.90 -10.47 2.44
N TRP A 266 -30.90 -11.21 1.97
CA TRP A 266 -30.07 -10.86 0.83
C TRP A 266 -30.39 -11.73 -0.38
N ASN A 267 -30.42 -11.12 -1.55
CA ASN A 267 -30.44 -11.77 -2.85
C ASN A 267 -29.11 -11.51 -3.54
N ASP A 268 -28.36 -12.58 -3.76
CA ASP A 268 -27.12 -12.54 -4.53
C ASP A 268 -27.49 -12.69 -6.00
N VAL A 269 -27.50 -11.57 -6.74
CA VAL A 269 -27.73 -11.59 -8.19
C VAL A 269 -26.41 -11.86 -8.87
N PHE A 270 -26.33 -12.86 -9.73
CA PHE A 270 -25.07 -13.18 -10.39
C PHE A 270 -25.24 -13.58 -11.86
N ALA A 271 -24.18 -13.42 -12.63
CA ALA A 271 -24.07 -13.95 -13.98
C ALA A 271 -22.64 -14.43 -14.23
N THR A 272 -22.52 -15.46 -15.07
CA THR A 272 -21.24 -16.01 -15.48
C THR A 272 -21.01 -15.74 -16.96
N LEU A 273 -19.82 -15.27 -17.31
CA LEU A 273 -19.43 -14.91 -18.67
C LEU A 273 -18.10 -15.56 -19.02
N ARG A 274 -18.01 -16.19 -20.19
CA ARG A 274 -16.76 -16.77 -20.68
C ARG A 274 -15.94 -15.72 -21.41
N ASP A 275 -14.62 -15.89 -21.38
CA ASP A 275 -13.69 -15.12 -22.18
C ASP A 275 -14.04 -15.27 -23.67
N GLY A 276 -14.23 -14.15 -24.38
CA GLY A 276 -14.75 -14.11 -25.74
C GLY A 276 -16.26 -13.87 -25.88
N GLU A 277 -17.05 -13.98 -24.80
CA GLU A 277 -18.50 -13.65 -24.81
C GLU A 277 -18.73 -12.15 -24.58
N GLY A 278 -18.15 -11.32 -25.45
CA GLY A 278 -18.21 -9.85 -25.32
C GLY A 278 -17.25 -9.25 -24.29
N ILE A 279 -16.49 -10.09 -23.58
CA ILE A 279 -15.40 -9.69 -22.69
C ILE A 279 -14.07 -10.28 -23.13
N ASP A 280 -12.98 -9.58 -22.82
CA ASP A 280 -11.61 -10.07 -22.92
C ASP A 280 -10.93 -9.92 -21.56
N LEU A 281 -10.65 -11.04 -20.89
CA LEU A 281 -10.07 -11.06 -19.55
C LEU A 281 -8.60 -10.63 -19.48
N ASN A 282 -7.98 -10.53 -20.65
CA ASN A 282 -6.57 -10.33 -20.86
C ASN A 282 -6.24 -8.85 -21.15
N THR A 283 -7.22 -8.10 -21.66
CA THR A 283 -7.15 -6.67 -21.96
C THR A 283 -8.14 -5.85 -21.12
N GLY A 284 -9.18 -6.47 -20.56
CA GLY A 284 -10.24 -5.82 -19.79
C GLY A 284 -11.38 -5.27 -20.63
N LYS A 285 -11.29 -5.39 -21.96
CA LYS A 285 -12.29 -4.85 -22.88
C LYS A 285 -13.65 -5.49 -22.65
N GLY A 286 -14.71 -4.67 -22.59
CA GLY A 286 -16.10 -5.12 -22.47
C GLY A 286 -16.54 -5.51 -21.05
N ILE A 287 -15.60 -5.68 -20.10
CA ILE A 287 -15.92 -6.12 -18.74
C ILE A 287 -16.74 -5.04 -18.02
N ARG A 288 -16.30 -3.79 -18.07
CA ARG A 288 -16.96 -2.70 -17.35
C ARG A 288 -18.35 -2.40 -17.92
N GLU A 289 -18.46 -2.36 -19.24
CA GLU A 289 -19.71 -2.09 -19.96
C GLU A 289 -20.77 -3.15 -19.64
N ILE A 290 -20.37 -4.43 -19.59
CA ILE A 290 -21.31 -5.51 -19.23
C ILE A 290 -21.69 -5.47 -17.75
N ILE A 291 -20.77 -5.12 -16.85
CA ILE A 291 -21.14 -4.96 -15.43
C ILE A 291 -22.12 -3.80 -15.27
N GLU A 292 -21.93 -2.68 -15.97
CA GLU A 292 -22.86 -1.55 -15.97
C GLU A 292 -24.25 -1.96 -16.48
N ASP A 293 -24.33 -2.74 -17.57
CA ASP A 293 -25.59 -3.32 -18.07
C ASP A 293 -26.26 -4.25 -17.05
N PHE A 294 -25.48 -5.13 -16.41
CA PHE A 294 -25.99 -6.03 -15.38
C PHE A 294 -26.53 -5.26 -14.17
N VAL A 295 -25.80 -4.25 -13.69
CA VAL A 295 -26.24 -3.38 -12.60
C VAL A 295 -27.54 -2.65 -12.96
N ALA A 296 -27.70 -2.20 -14.21
CA ALA A 296 -28.92 -1.56 -14.69
C ALA A 296 -30.13 -2.51 -14.75
N LYS A 297 -29.90 -3.79 -15.07
CA LYS A 297 -30.95 -4.84 -15.09
C LYS A 297 -31.40 -5.28 -13.70
N VAL A 298 -30.64 -4.97 -12.65
CA VAL A 298 -31.02 -5.27 -11.26
C VAL A 298 -31.98 -4.21 -10.73
N LYS A 299 -33.28 -4.50 -10.79
CA LYS A 299 -34.34 -3.66 -10.20
C LYS A 299 -34.59 -4.09 -8.76
N SER A 300 -34.19 -3.25 -7.81
CA SER A 300 -34.26 -3.43 -6.36
C SER A 300 -35.19 -2.40 -5.73
#